data_AF-A0A1I5I917-F1
#
_entry.id   AF-A0A1I5I917-F1
#
_cell.length_a   1.000
_cell.length_b   1.000
_cell.length_c   1.000
_cell.angle_alpha   90.00
_cell.angle_beta   90.00
_cell.angle_gamma   90.00
#
_symmetry.space_group_name_H-M   'P 1'
#
loop_
_entity.id
_entity.type
_entity.pdbx_description
1 polymer ?
#
loop_
_entity_poly.entity_id
_entity_poly.type
_entity_poly.pdbx_seq_one_letter_code
_entity_poly.pdbx_strand_id
1 'polypeptide(L)'
;MTNEKNVPPIWETFCAAIGTEFREAKEIRGASGISHPVEAIGVDDSSKRVVLVSAEYNPRIAALMRVDVQATMTDVKVLVARPLALDLAHTARNMFFTDSGSIDIQKIMPLTMLPQLGDKASDFLKETYGAPATAALNSIAKSNLPVKSHVLTFMEQITSIDWKEMARSTNSEDLPQLLVDALTKFSKIDNLAADRQQGICPLPTYELSDDDWDLFSDIKKIDKVKERLCELNIFQYFFPPADSLALGLIDMGYSTEAQIEANMKTATEHGHRITGNELLSEVDQLPEIVEQLKDCGYVVEGEFANELTEEGKTFRRSVSFRPSESLFHKLARLFSVKVNLNIRDLFDRN
;
A
#
# COMPACT_ATOMS: atom_id res chain seq x y z
N MET A 1 33.34 4.52 -11.88
CA MET A 1 32.68 3.61 -12.84
C MET A 1 31.94 2.56 -12.03
N THR A 2 30.70 2.87 -11.65
CA THR A 2 29.81 1.97 -10.93
C THR A 2 29.32 0.90 -11.89
N ASN A 3 29.51 -0.36 -11.51
CA ASN A 3 29.12 -1.54 -12.29
C ASN A 3 27.59 -1.54 -12.48
N GLU A 4 27.10 -1.15 -13.66
CA GLU A 4 25.68 -1.14 -14.07
C GLU A 4 25.06 -2.55 -14.25
N LYS A 5 25.72 -3.62 -13.78
CA LYS A 5 25.38 -5.00 -14.19
C LYS A 5 24.78 -5.94 -13.12
N ASN A 6 24.39 -5.46 -11.94
CA ASN A 6 24.01 -6.37 -10.84
C ASN A 6 22.71 -6.08 -10.11
N VAL A 7 21.83 -5.21 -10.62
CA VAL A 7 20.47 -5.10 -10.07
C VAL A 7 19.56 -5.97 -10.92
N PRO A 8 19.07 -7.12 -10.41
CA PRO A 8 18.23 -8.00 -11.19
C PRO A 8 16.94 -7.28 -11.62
N PRO A 9 16.41 -7.55 -12.83
CA PRO A 9 15.20 -6.89 -13.33
C PRO A 9 13.96 -7.46 -12.62
N ILE A 10 13.79 -7.15 -11.32
CA ILE A 10 12.67 -7.66 -10.52
C ILE A 10 11.32 -7.28 -11.12
N TRP A 11 11.28 -6.17 -11.84
CA TRP A 11 10.06 -5.66 -12.46
C TRP A 11 9.61 -6.48 -13.66
N GLU A 12 10.53 -7.14 -14.38
CA GLU A 12 10.16 -8.06 -15.45
C GLU A 12 9.38 -9.25 -14.88
N THR A 13 9.93 -9.87 -13.84
CA THR A 13 9.30 -10.99 -13.13
C THR A 13 8.00 -10.58 -12.44
N PHE A 14 7.97 -9.40 -11.82
CA PHE A 14 6.75 -8.83 -11.23
C PHE A 14 5.66 -8.63 -12.29
N CYS A 15 5.98 -7.99 -13.42
CA CYS A 15 5.05 -7.78 -14.53
C CYS A 15 4.50 -9.11 -15.05
N ALA A 16 5.38 -10.10 -15.25
CA ALA A 16 4.97 -11.43 -15.67
C ALA A 16 4.04 -12.12 -14.65
N ALA A 17 4.35 -12.01 -13.35
CA ALA A 17 3.53 -12.59 -12.28
C ALA A 17 2.12 -12.00 -12.18
N ILE A 18 1.94 -10.72 -12.53
CA ILE A 18 0.61 -10.08 -12.61
C ILE A 18 -0.05 -10.24 -13.99
N GLY A 19 0.51 -11.07 -14.87
CA GLY A 19 -0.04 -11.39 -16.19
C GLY A 19 0.10 -10.26 -17.21
N THR A 20 1.18 -9.49 -17.14
CA THR A 20 1.49 -8.40 -18.08
C THR A 20 2.83 -8.65 -18.77
N GLU A 21 2.97 -8.19 -20.01
CA GLU A 21 4.23 -8.17 -20.74
C GLU A 21 5.06 -6.96 -20.30
N PHE A 22 6.30 -7.20 -19.88
CA PHE A 22 7.22 -6.15 -19.48
C PHE A 22 7.74 -5.33 -20.68
N ARG A 23 7.83 -4.02 -20.52
CA ARG A 23 8.46 -3.09 -21.46
C ARG A 23 9.54 -2.29 -20.74
N GLU A 24 10.73 -2.21 -21.33
CA GLU A 24 11.95 -1.63 -20.73
C GLU A 24 11.95 -0.10 -20.60
N ALA A 25 10.94 0.60 -21.13
CA ALA A 25 10.91 2.06 -21.10
C ALA A 25 10.87 2.59 -19.65
N LYS A 26 11.68 3.63 -19.41
CA LYS A 26 11.84 4.29 -18.09
C LYS A 26 11.04 5.58 -17.92
N GLU A 27 10.32 5.96 -18.95
CA GLU A 27 9.40 7.10 -18.92
C GLU A 27 8.16 6.80 -19.76
N ILE A 28 7.05 7.43 -19.40
CA ILE A 28 5.81 7.40 -20.16
C ILE A 28 5.25 8.82 -20.28
N ARG A 29 4.85 9.20 -21.50
CA ARG A 29 4.34 10.55 -21.77
C ARG A 29 2.83 10.60 -21.63
N GLY A 30 2.34 11.50 -20.78
CA GLY A 30 0.91 11.76 -20.61
C GLY A 30 0.35 12.78 -21.62
N ALA A 31 -0.98 12.98 -21.58
CA ALA A 31 -1.70 13.84 -22.52
C ALA A 31 -1.32 15.32 -22.37
N SER A 32 -0.91 15.71 -21.17
CA SER A 32 -0.33 17.02 -20.86
C SER A 32 1.01 17.29 -21.56
N GLY A 33 1.61 16.25 -22.13
CA GLY A 33 2.95 16.29 -22.72
C GLY A 33 4.08 16.09 -21.72
N ILE A 34 3.78 15.94 -20.42
CA ILE A 34 4.73 15.62 -19.35
C ILE A 34 5.21 14.16 -19.49
N SER A 35 6.53 13.96 -19.43
CA SER A 35 7.12 12.62 -19.27
C SER A 35 7.17 12.27 -17.79
N HIS A 36 6.53 11.16 -17.42
CA HIS A 36 6.52 10.64 -16.06
C HIS A 36 7.53 9.50 -15.92
N PRO A 37 8.39 9.51 -14.90
CA PRO A 37 9.39 8.48 -14.69
C PRO A 37 8.75 7.21 -14.14
N VAL A 38 9.12 6.06 -14.72
CA VAL A 38 8.62 4.73 -14.34
C VAL A 38 9.78 3.76 -14.18
N GLU A 39 9.64 2.84 -13.24
CA GLU A 39 10.55 1.71 -13.09
C GLU A 39 10.27 0.61 -14.11
N ALA A 40 8.99 0.44 -14.46
CA ALA A 40 8.52 -0.57 -15.40
C ALA A 40 7.13 -0.24 -15.96
N ILE A 41 6.87 -0.78 -17.15
CA ILE A 41 5.57 -0.75 -17.80
C ILE A 41 5.17 -2.19 -18.11
N GLY A 42 4.09 -2.65 -17.48
CA GLY A 42 3.44 -3.92 -17.80
C GLY A 42 2.24 -3.70 -18.72
N VAL A 43 2.21 -4.36 -19.86
CA VAL A 43 1.12 -4.25 -20.85
C VAL A 43 0.34 -5.55 -20.94
N ASP A 44 -0.98 -5.45 -20.97
CA ASP A 44 -1.90 -6.58 -21.11
C ASP A 44 -2.94 -6.23 -22.15
N ASP A 45 -2.59 -6.49 -23.41
CA ASP A 45 -3.40 -6.18 -24.58
C ASP A 45 -4.76 -6.91 -24.56
N SER A 46 -4.78 -8.14 -24.02
CA SER A 46 -5.97 -8.99 -23.96
C SER A 46 -7.11 -8.35 -23.17
N SER A 47 -6.77 -7.62 -22.10
CA SER A 47 -7.75 -6.93 -21.25
C SER A 47 -7.70 -5.41 -21.38
N LYS A 48 -6.92 -4.90 -22.35
CA LYS A 48 -6.64 -3.48 -22.55
C LYS A 48 -6.24 -2.80 -21.25
N ARG A 49 -5.19 -3.31 -20.62
CA ARG A 49 -4.72 -2.84 -19.32
C ARG A 49 -3.24 -2.53 -19.37
N VAL A 50 -2.83 -1.44 -18.72
CA VAL A 50 -1.43 -1.09 -18.51
C VAL A 50 -1.21 -0.88 -17.01
N VAL A 51 -0.15 -1.48 -16.48
CA VAL A 51 0.32 -1.32 -15.12
C VAL A 51 1.65 -0.56 -15.15
N LEU A 52 1.66 0.63 -14.55
CA LEU A 52 2.86 1.44 -14.42
C LEU A 52 3.44 1.27 -13.03
N VAL A 53 4.70 0.86 -12.93
CA VAL A 53 5.46 0.94 -11.68
C VAL A 53 6.10 2.32 -11.63
N SER A 54 5.55 3.20 -10.81
CA SER A 54 5.95 4.60 -10.69
C SER A 54 7.33 4.74 -10.05
N ALA A 55 8.20 5.60 -10.59
CA ALA A 55 9.42 6.03 -9.90
C ALA A 55 9.20 7.28 -9.02
N GLU A 56 7.99 7.86 -9.08
CA GLU A 56 7.60 9.01 -8.26
C GLU A 56 7.54 8.66 -6.77
N TYR A 57 8.09 9.54 -5.94
CA TYR A 57 8.10 9.39 -4.48
C TYR A 57 6.77 9.76 -3.83
N ASN A 58 6.02 10.70 -4.42
CA ASN A 58 4.82 11.26 -3.83
C ASN A 58 3.53 10.61 -4.41
N PRO A 59 2.60 10.12 -3.56
CA PRO A 59 1.34 9.52 -4.00
C PRO A 59 0.46 10.42 -4.88
N ARG A 60 0.45 11.74 -4.64
CA ARG A 60 -0.32 12.70 -5.44
C ARG A 60 0.24 12.84 -6.84
N ILE A 61 1.57 12.85 -6.99
CA ILE A 61 2.22 12.91 -8.30
C ILE A 61 1.95 11.63 -9.08
N ALA A 62 2.06 10.46 -8.43
CA ALA A 62 1.69 9.18 -9.04
C ALA A 62 0.21 9.14 -9.49
N ALA A 63 -0.69 9.76 -8.73
CA ALA A 63 -2.10 9.90 -9.12
C ALA A 63 -2.31 10.84 -10.31
N LEU A 64 -1.55 11.95 -10.38
CA LEU A 64 -1.55 12.82 -11.56
C LEU A 64 -1.02 12.08 -12.79
N MET A 65 0.08 11.33 -12.66
CA MET A 65 0.59 10.46 -13.73
C MET A 65 -0.50 9.51 -14.24
N ARG A 66 -1.23 8.85 -13.34
CA ARG A 66 -2.32 7.93 -13.73
C ARG A 66 -3.36 8.64 -14.59
N VAL A 67 -3.87 9.78 -14.13
CA VAL A 67 -4.91 10.55 -14.83
C VAL A 67 -4.40 11.03 -16.19
N ASP A 68 -3.16 11.50 -16.23
CA ASP A 68 -2.55 12.06 -17.43
C ASP A 68 -2.28 10.99 -18.50
N VAL A 69 -1.77 9.82 -18.11
CA VAL A 69 -1.58 8.68 -19.03
C VAL A 69 -2.92 8.08 -19.45
N GLN A 70 -3.89 7.97 -18.54
CA GLN A 70 -5.24 7.50 -18.85
C GLN A 70 -5.93 8.37 -19.90
N ALA A 71 -5.66 9.68 -19.90
CA ALA A 71 -6.15 10.61 -20.91
C ALA A 71 -5.46 10.42 -22.28
N THR A 72 -4.21 9.96 -22.31
CA THR A 72 -3.50 9.60 -23.56
C THR A 72 -4.07 8.33 -24.19
N MET A 73 -4.39 7.33 -23.36
CA MET A 73 -4.78 5.99 -23.79
C MET A 73 -6.23 5.70 -23.37
N THR A 74 -7.19 6.35 -24.04
CA THR A 74 -8.61 6.33 -23.62
C THR A 74 -9.27 4.96 -23.68
N ASP A 75 -8.74 4.04 -24.48
CA ASP A 75 -9.27 2.68 -24.63
C ASP A 75 -8.54 1.64 -23.74
N VAL A 76 -7.56 2.07 -22.96
CA VAL A 76 -6.74 1.23 -22.08
C VAL A 76 -6.93 1.65 -20.63
N LYS A 77 -7.06 0.68 -19.73
CA LYS A 77 -7.23 0.87 -18.30
C LYS A 77 -5.86 1.01 -17.64
N VAL A 78 -5.57 2.19 -17.06
CA VAL A 78 -4.27 2.50 -16.46
C VAL A 78 -4.30 2.28 -14.95
N LEU A 79 -3.48 1.33 -14.49
CA LEU A 79 -3.15 1.12 -13.08
C LEU A 79 -1.77 1.69 -12.79
N VAL A 80 -1.60 2.29 -11.60
CA VAL A 80 -0.30 2.76 -11.13
C VAL A 80 0.00 2.09 -9.81
N ALA A 81 1.16 1.46 -9.76
CA ALA A 81 1.73 0.88 -8.57
C ALA A 81 2.94 1.71 -8.12
N ARG A 82 3.07 2.01 -6.83
CA ARG A 82 4.17 2.82 -6.30
C ARG A 82 5.00 2.02 -5.30
N PRO A 83 6.27 1.74 -5.60
CA PRO A 83 7.16 1.08 -4.66
C PRO A 83 7.56 2.00 -3.51
N LEU A 84 7.54 1.44 -2.31
CA LEU A 84 8.08 2.06 -1.10
C LEU A 84 9.21 1.18 -0.57
N ALA A 85 10.45 1.66 -0.67
CA ALA A 85 11.64 0.90 -0.24
C ALA A 85 12.05 1.19 1.21
N LEU A 86 11.45 2.21 1.83
CA LEU A 86 11.69 2.57 3.22
C LEU A 86 10.38 3.02 3.86
N ASP A 87 10.04 2.40 4.98
CA ASP A 87 8.98 2.84 5.87
C ASP A 87 9.55 2.91 7.29
N LEU A 88 9.72 4.12 7.80
CA LEU A 88 10.31 4.35 9.12
C LEU A 88 9.44 3.81 10.25
N ALA A 89 8.10 3.82 10.09
CA ALA A 89 7.20 3.26 11.08
C ALA A 89 7.32 1.73 11.11
N HIS A 90 7.43 1.09 9.93
CA HIS A 90 7.74 -0.33 9.83
C HIS A 90 9.12 -0.67 10.41
N THR A 91 10.15 0.11 10.08
CA THR A 91 11.49 -0.05 10.66
C THR A 91 11.45 0.06 12.18
N ALA A 92 10.72 1.04 12.73
CA ALA A 92 10.55 1.19 14.17
C ALA A 92 9.83 0.00 14.81
N ARG A 93 8.78 -0.55 14.17
CA ARG A 93 8.10 -1.78 14.61
C ARG A 93 9.08 -2.94 14.73
N ASN A 94 9.86 -3.21 13.68
CA ASN A 94 10.81 -4.33 13.68
C ASN A 94 11.97 -4.12 14.66
N MET A 95 12.42 -2.86 14.82
CA MET A 95 13.55 -2.54 15.67
C MET A 95 13.21 -2.47 17.15
N PHE A 96 12.04 -1.97 17.55
CA PHE A 96 11.75 -1.64 18.95
C PHE A 96 10.55 -2.36 19.55
N PHE A 97 9.83 -3.18 18.76
CA PHE A 97 8.70 -3.94 19.25
C PHE A 97 8.99 -5.44 19.20
N THR A 98 8.28 -6.19 20.01
CA THR A 98 8.24 -7.65 20.00
C THR A 98 7.24 -8.14 18.95
N ASP A 99 7.28 -9.42 18.62
CA ASP A 99 6.31 -10.04 17.69
C ASP A 99 4.85 -9.94 18.20
N SER A 100 4.67 -9.82 19.52
CA SER A 100 3.37 -9.56 20.15
C SER A 100 2.91 -8.10 20.05
N GLY A 101 3.68 -7.22 19.42
CA GLY A 101 3.34 -5.80 19.24
C GLY A 101 3.55 -4.92 20.47
N SER A 102 4.13 -5.46 21.55
CA SER A 102 4.55 -4.68 22.72
C SER A 102 5.94 -4.10 22.51
N ILE A 103 6.24 -2.99 23.17
CA ILE A 103 7.58 -2.40 23.12
C ILE A 103 8.59 -3.32 23.81
N ASP A 104 9.73 -3.53 23.15
CA ASP A 104 10.89 -4.19 23.73
C ASP A 104 11.72 -3.16 24.51
N ILE A 105 11.48 -3.09 25.81
CA ILE A 105 12.16 -2.16 26.71
C ILE A 105 13.68 -2.34 26.66
N GLN A 106 14.18 -3.56 26.46
CA GLN A 106 15.63 -3.82 26.38
C GLN A 106 16.26 -3.13 25.17
N LYS A 107 15.50 -2.98 24.07
CA LYS A 107 15.95 -2.26 22.87
C LYS A 107 15.82 -0.74 22.98
N ILE A 108 15.04 -0.23 23.94
CA ILE A 108 14.88 1.22 24.18
C ILE A 108 15.87 1.75 25.23
N MET A 109 16.16 0.95 26.27
CA MET A 109 17.04 1.37 27.37
C MET A 109 18.37 2.01 26.90
N PRO A 110 19.08 1.49 25.87
CA PRO A 110 20.29 2.11 25.36
C PRO A 110 20.08 3.56 24.86
N LEU A 111 18.90 3.89 24.31
CA LEU A 111 18.57 5.23 23.81
C LEU A 111 18.52 6.27 24.92
N THR A 112 18.21 5.87 26.16
CA THR A 112 18.15 6.79 27.31
C THR A 112 19.53 7.34 27.70
N MET A 113 20.61 6.65 27.29
CA MET A 113 21.99 7.06 27.54
C MET A 113 22.51 8.06 26.51
N LEU A 114 21.81 8.28 25.38
CA LEU A 114 22.26 9.16 24.29
C LEU A 114 22.58 10.59 24.73
N PRO A 115 21.76 11.26 25.56
CA PRO A 115 22.07 12.62 26.02
C PRO A 115 23.38 12.71 26.81
N GLN A 116 23.80 11.60 27.45
CA GLN A 116 25.02 11.54 28.26
C GLN A 116 26.27 11.25 27.42
N LEU A 117 26.11 10.70 26.21
CA LEU A 117 27.22 10.25 25.37
C LEU A 117 27.84 11.38 24.53
N GLY A 118 27.14 12.50 24.32
CA GLY A 118 27.62 13.64 23.55
C GLY A 118 28.18 13.22 22.18
N ASP A 119 29.45 13.54 21.91
CA ASP A 119 30.12 13.22 20.65
C ASP A 119 30.25 11.71 20.37
N LYS A 120 30.18 10.85 21.40
CA LYS A 120 30.24 9.38 21.25
C LYS A 120 28.89 8.74 20.89
N ALA A 121 27.81 9.53 20.84
CA ALA A 121 26.47 9.01 20.57
C ALA A 121 26.38 8.32 19.20
N SER A 122 27.07 8.85 18.18
CA SER A 122 27.08 8.26 16.83
C SER A 122 27.68 6.86 16.81
N ASP A 123 28.85 6.67 17.45
CA ASP A 123 29.53 5.38 17.49
C ASP A 123 28.71 4.35 18.29
N PHE A 124 28.14 4.77 19.41
CA PHE A 124 27.26 3.94 20.22
C PHE A 124 26.00 3.49 19.46
N LEU A 125 25.34 4.41 18.73
CA LEU A 125 24.19 4.07 17.90
C LEU A 125 24.56 3.09 16.79
N LYS A 126 25.73 3.28 16.17
CA LYS A 126 26.23 2.38 15.13
C LYS A 126 26.54 0.99 15.68
N GLU A 127 27.12 0.89 16.87
CA GLU A 127 27.40 -0.39 17.53
C GLU A 127 26.12 -1.10 17.96
N THR A 128 25.17 -0.36 18.53
CA THR A 128 23.94 -0.92 19.12
C THR A 128 22.87 -1.24 18.06
N TYR A 129 22.71 -0.38 17.05
CA TYR A 129 21.62 -0.44 16.08
C TYR A 129 22.08 -0.50 14.62
N GLY A 130 23.38 -0.43 14.34
CA GLY A 130 23.89 -0.34 12.97
C GLY A 130 23.54 -1.56 12.12
N ALA A 131 23.65 -2.78 12.64
CA ALA A 131 23.29 -3.98 11.89
C ALA A 131 21.77 -4.06 11.59
N PRO A 132 20.86 -3.90 12.57
CA PRO A 132 19.41 -3.81 12.31
C PRO A 132 19.03 -2.68 11.35
N ALA A 133 19.63 -1.50 11.50
CA ALA A 133 19.36 -0.37 10.61
C ALA A 133 19.86 -0.63 9.18
N THR A 134 21.03 -1.24 9.02
CA THR A 134 21.56 -1.62 7.70
C THR A 134 20.66 -2.66 7.03
N ALA A 135 20.17 -3.65 7.78
CA ALA A 135 19.22 -4.63 7.26
C ALA A 135 17.92 -3.96 6.76
N ALA A 136 17.38 -2.99 7.51
CA ALA A 136 16.21 -2.22 7.08
C ALA A 136 16.48 -1.35 5.84
N LEU A 137 17.72 -0.92 5.61
CA LEU A 137 18.11 -0.11 4.46
C LEU A 137 18.53 -0.94 3.24
N ASN A 138 18.70 -2.27 3.36
CA ASN A 138 19.07 -3.13 2.23
C ASN A 138 18.06 -3.06 1.08
N SER A 139 16.77 -2.89 1.39
CA SER A 139 15.71 -2.75 0.38
C SER A 139 15.87 -1.49 -0.46
N ILE A 140 16.46 -0.41 0.07
CA ILE A 140 16.78 0.81 -0.70
C ILE A 140 17.75 0.46 -1.83
N ALA A 141 18.86 -0.20 -1.49
CA ALA A 141 19.89 -0.56 -2.46
C ALA A 141 19.37 -1.52 -3.55
N LYS A 142 18.39 -2.37 -3.21
CA LYS A 142 17.83 -3.38 -4.13
C LYS A 142 16.62 -2.91 -4.94
N SER A 143 15.91 -1.87 -4.49
CA SER A 143 14.66 -1.39 -5.12
C SER A 143 14.82 -0.73 -6.49
N ASN A 144 16.05 -0.46 -6.93
CA ASN A 144 16.38 0.27 -8.17
C ASN A 144 15.77 1.69 -8.29
N LEU A 145 15.14 2.21 -7.24
CA LEU A 145 14.53 3.53 -7.26
C LEU A 145 15.60 4.64 -7.24
N PRO A 146 15.29 5.83 -7.79
CA PRO A 146 16.21 6.95 -7.74
C PRO A 146 16.55 7.32 -6.29
N VAL A 147 17.83 7.57 -6.01
CA VAL A 147 18.32 8.01 -4.67
C VAL A 147 17.53 9.21 -4.14
N LYS A 148 17.20 10.16 -5.04
CA LYS A 148 16.37 11.32 -4.72
C LYS A 148 14.99 10.90 -4.18
N SER A 149 14.35 9.87 -4.75
CA SER A 149 13.05 9.38 -4.30
C SER A 149 13.10 8.83 -2.88
N HIS A 150 14.19 8.18 -2.48
CA HIS A 150 14.39 7.72 -1.10
C HIS A 150 14.57 8.87 -0.11
N VAL A 151 15.41 9.86 -0.45
CA VAL A 151 15.65 11.03 0.40
C VAL A 151 14.35 11.82 0.60
N LEU A 152 13.59 12.05 -0.47
CA LEU A 152 12.33 12.79 -0.38
C LEU A 152 11.27 12.01 0.39
N THR A 153 11.14 10.71 0.16
CA THR A 153 10.27 9.83 0.94
C THR A 153 10.61 9.89 2.44
N PHE A 154 11.89 9.81 2.80
CA PHE A 154 12.34 9.90 4.19
C PHE A 154 11.94 11.25 4.82
N MET A 155 12.19 12.36 4.11
CA MET A 155 11.80 13.69 4.58
C MET A 155 10.29 13.84 4.71
N GLU A 156 9.50 13.30 3.77
CA GLU A 156 8.04 13.29 3.85
C GLU A 156 7.54 12.54 5.09
N GLN A 157 8.12 11.37 5.39
CA GLN A 157 7.74 10.59 6.58
C GLN A 157 8.12 11.27 7.89
N ILE A 158 9.24 11.99 7.95
CA ILE A 158 9.62 12.74 9.16
C ILE A 158 8.75 13.98 9.36
N THR A 159 8.41 14.67 8.27
CA THR A 159 7.62 15.91 8.32
C THR A 159 6.14 15.66 8.53
N SER A 160 5.63 14.46 8.23
CA SER A 160 4.24 14.07 8.49
C SER A 160 3.94 13.81 9.96
N ILE A 161 4.97 13.65 10.79
CA ILE A 161 4.84 13.47 12.24
C ILE A 161 4.42 14.81 12.87
N ASP A 162 3.33 14.81 13.63
CA ASP A 162 2.98 15.96 14.46
C ASP A 162 3.88 16.02 15.71
N TRP A 163 5.07 16.59 15.52
CA TRP A 163 6.05 16.79 16.59
C TRP A 163 5.51 17.62 17.76
N LYS A 164 4.51 18.48 17.53
CA LYS A 164 3.89 19.29 18.59
C LYS A 164 2.95 18.45 19.43
N GLU A 165 2.18 17.56 18.81
CA GLU A 165 1.34 16.61 19.53
C GLU A 165 2.17 15.59 20.31
N MET A 166 3.29 15.11 19.73
CA MET A 166 4.24 14.24 20.45
C MET A 166 4.85 14.94 21.66
N ALA A 167 5.15 16.24 21.56
CA ALA A 167 5.67 17.05 22.66
C ALA A 167 4.60 17.47 23.70
N ARG A 168 3.30 17.29 23.42
CA ARG A 168 2.18 17.64 24.31
C ARG A 168 1.55 16.45 25.02
N SER A 169 1.60 15.24 24.45
CA SER A 169 1.09 14.03 25.10
C SER A 169 1.96 13.53 26.25
N THR A 170 3.00 14.29 26.58
CA THR A 170 4.17 13.89 27.35
C THR A 170 4.26 14.74 28.62
N ASN A 171 3.29 14.54 29.52
CA ASN A 171 3.31 15.13 30.87
C ASN A 171 4.23 14.36 31.85
N SER A 172 5.01 13.39 31.39
CA SER A 172 5.97 12.64 32.19
C SER A 172 7.37 13.27 32.11
N GLU A 173 7.98 13.58 33.26
CA GLU A 173 9.40 13.98 33.36
C GLU A 173 10.36 12.79 33.11
N ASP A 174 9.83 11.59 32.87
CA ASP A 174 10.59 10.35 32.73
C ASP A 174 10.92 10.04 31.24
N LEU A 175 12.19 10.20 30.88
CA LEU A 175 12.72 10.03 29.51
C LEU A 175 12.38 8.67 28.86
N PRO A 176 12.41 7.51 29.57
CA PRO A 176 11.97 6.23 29.03
C PRO A 176 10.50 6.25 28.60
N GLN A 177 9.59 6.82 29.41
CA GLN A 177 8.17 6.89 29.07
C GLN A 177 7.94 7.80 27.85
N LEU A 178 8.67 8.91 27.76
CA LEU A 178 8.64 9.80 26.58
C LEU A 178 9.00 9.04 25.28
N LEU A 179 10.06 8.22 25.33
CA LEU A 179 10.50 7.42 24.18
C LEU A 179 9.48 6.33 23.83
N VAL A 180 8.90 5.67 24.84
CA VAL A 180 7.84 4.66 24.67
C VAL A 180 6.62 5.26 23.97
N ASP A 181 6.13 6.40 24.44
CA ASP A 181 4.96 7.07 23.86
C ASP A 181 5.23 7.56 22.43
N ALA A 182 6.41 8.14 22.20
CA ALA A 182 6.83 8.59 20.87
C ALA A 182 6.95 7.42 19.88
N LEU A 183 7.62 6.32 20.26
CA LEU A 183 7.74 5.13 19.42
C LEU A 183 6.39 4.46 19.17
N THR A 184 5.50 4.44 20.16
CA THR A 184 4.14 3.89 20.03
C THR A 184 3.28 4.70 19.07
N LYS A 185 3.37 6.02 19.11
CA LYS A 185 2.67 6.89 18.15
C LYS A 185 3.26 6.74 16.75
N PHE A 186 4.59 6.75 16.68
CA PHE A 186 5.32 6.64 15.42
C PHE A 186 5.07 5.30 14.72
N SER A 187 5.05 4.19 15.46
CA SER A 187 4.78 2.85 14.93
C SER A 187 3.37 2.65 14.42
N LYS A 188 2.43 3.56 14.74
CA LYS A 188 1.05 3.55 14.25
C LYS A 188 0.87 4.34 12.95
N ILE A 189 1.90 5.04 12.48
CA ILE A 189 1.83 5.76 11.20
C ILE A 189 1.73 4.74 10.07
N ASP A 190 0.79 5.00 9.16
CA ASP A 190 0.57 4.24 7.95
C ASP A 190 1.03 5.07 6.74
N ASN A 191 2.25 4.83 6.30
CA ASN A 191 2.87 5.55 5.19
C ASN A 191 2.30 5.18 3.81
N LEU A 192 1.49 4.12 3.75
CA LEU A 192 0.83 3.67 2.52
C LEU A 192 -0.59 4.23 2.41
N ALA A 193 -1.18 4.75 3.49
CA ALA A 193 -2.55 5.27 3.50
C ALA A 193 -2.79 6.34 2.42
N ALA A 194 -1.79 7.19 2.15
CA ALA A 194 -1.88 8.22 1.12
C ALA A 194 -1.98 7.63 -0.30
N ASP A 195 -1.28 6.54 -0.61
CA ASP A 195 -1.45 5.83 -1.90
C ASP A 195 -2.87 5.31 -2.03
N ARG A 196 -3.33 4.65 -0.97
CA ARG A 196 -4.64 4.00 -0.98
C ARG A 196 -5.75 5.02 -1.17
N GLN A 197 -5.69 6.14 -0.47
CA GLN A 197 -6.61 7.27 -0.65
C GLN A 197 -6.62 7.83 -2.08
N GLN A 198 -5.50 7.77 -2.81
CA GLN A 198 -5.38 8.27 -4.18
C GLN A 198 -5.66 7.20 -5.25
N GLY A 199 -5.98 5.97 -4.84
CA GLY A 199 -6.20 4.85 -5.76
C GLY A 199 -4.92 4.39 -6.46
N ILE A 200 -3.77 4.58 -5.81
CA ILE A 200 -2.46 4.05 -6.20
C ILE A 200 -2.23 2.75 -5.45
N CYS A 201 -1.65 1.75 -6.12
CA CYS A 201 -1.39 0.44 -5.54
C CYS A 201 0.00 0.45 -4.86
N PRO A 202 0.13 0.55 -3.53
CA PRO A 202 1.45 0.60 -2.93
C PRO A 202 2.13 -0.77 -2.99
N LEU A 203 3.41 -0.78 -3.35
CA LEU A 203 4.27 -1.97 -3.33
C LEU A 203 5.29 -1.80 -2.19
N PRO A 204 5.06 -2.36 -1.00
CA PRO A 204 5.96 -2.21 0.14
C PRO A 204 7.23 -3.04 -0.04
N THR A 205 8.12 -2.63 -0.94
CA THR A 205 9.40 -3.32 -1.20
C THR A 205 10.32 -3.39 0.03
N TYR A 206 10.05 -2.58 1.07
CA TYR A 206 10.70 -2.72 2.38
C TYR A 206 10.35 -4.04 3.11
N GLU A 207 9.27 -4.73 2.74
CA GLU A 207 8.87 -6.04 3.30
C GLU A 207 9.52 -7.22 2.57
N LEU A 208 10.22 -6.99 1.46
CA LEU A 208 10.92 -8.03 0.72
C LEU A 208 12.21 -8.43 1.46
N SER A 209 12.29 -9.69 1.84
CA SER A 209 13.49 -10.33 2.38
C SER A 209 14.55 -10.56 1.30
N ASP A 210 15.78 -10.90 1.69
CA ASP A 210 16.84 -11.22 0.72
C ASP A 210 16.45 -12.38 -0.21
N ASP A 211 15.78 -13.39 0.33
CA ASP A 211 15.25 -14.53 -0.45
C ASP A 211 14.16 -14.07 -1.43
N ASP A 212 13.36 -13.05 -1.07
CA ASP A 212 12.38 -12.47 -1.98
C ASP A 212 13.05 -11.74 -3.15
N TRP A 213 14.11 -10.98 -2.89
CA TRP A 213 14.87 -10.32 -3.95
C TRP A 213 15.50 -11.33 -4.92
N ASP A 214 16.03 -12.44 -4.40
CA ASP A 214 16.57 -13.53 -5.21
C ASP A 214 15.47 -14.26 -5.99
N LEU A 215 14.29 -14.46 -5.38
CA LEU A 215 13.13 -15.03 -6.04
C LEU A 215 12.65 -14.17 -7.22
N PHE A 216 12.55 -12.85 -7.02
CA PHE A 216 12.07 -11.91 -8.03
C PHE A 216 13.09 -11.69 -9.16
N SER A 217 14.35 -12.06 -8.95
CA SER A 217 15.39 -12.00 -9.99
C SER A 217 15.26 -13.09 -11.07
N ASP A 218 14.46 -14.13 -10.82
CA ASP A 218 14.38 -15.32 -11.67
C ASP A 218 13.02 -15.41 -12.39
N ILE A 219 12.99 -14.98 -13.66
CA ILE A 219 11.81 -15.03 -14.52
C ILE A 219 11.23 -16.43 -14.70
N LYS A 220 11.96 -17.50 -14.37
CA LYS A 220 11.45 -18.88 -14.45
C LYS A 220 10.59 -19.27 -13.26
N LYS A 221 10.55 -18.46 -12.20
CA LYS A 221 9.83 -18.73 -10.94
C LYS A 221 8.56 -17.90 -10.79
N ILE A 222 7.90 -17.55 -11.90
CA ILE A 222 6.69 -16.71 -11.92
C ILE A 222 5.60 -17.20 -10.95
N ASP A 223 5.33 -18.51 -10.90
CA ASP A 223 4.28 -19.04 -10.01
C ASP A 223 4.61 -18.83 -8.52
N LYS A 224 5.88 -18.97 -8.14
CA LYS A 224 6.34 -18.71 -6.78
C LYS A 224 6.33 -17.23 -6.43
N VAL A 225 6.67 -16.37 -7.40
CA VAL A 225 6.57 -14.91 -7.23
C VAL A 225 5.12 -14.51 -7.04
N LYS A 226 4.19 -15.10 -7.80
CA LYS A 226 2.76 -14.88 -7.63
C LYS A 226 2.27 -15.32 -6.25
N GLU A 227 2.63 -16.52 -5.79
CA GLU A 227 2.32 -17.01 -4.44
C GLU A 227 2.83 -16.03 -3.38
N ARG A 228 4.08 -15.58 -3.52
CA ARG A 228 4.68 -14.60 -2.61
C ARG A 228 3.97 -13.25 -2.62
N LEU A 229 3.55 -12.77 -3.79
CA LEU A 229 2.74 -11.54 -3.90
C LEU A 229 1.36 -11.69 -3.23
N CYS A 230 0.78 -12.90 -3.21
CA CYS A 230 -0.44 -13.18 -2.45
C CYS A 230 -0.18 -13.14 -0.93
N GLU A 231 0.88 -13.79 -0.45
CA GLU A 231 1.27 -13.76 0.98
C GLU A 231 1.52 -12.34 1.48
N LEU A 232 2.21 -11.53 0.67
CA LEU A 232 2.48 -10.12 0.92
C LEU A 232 1.25 -9.23 0.72
N ASN A 233 0.09 -9.79 0.36
CA ASN A 233 -1.14 -9.04 0.17
C ASN A 233 -1.04 -7.96 -0.93
N ILE A 234 -0.11 -8.14 -1.88
CA ILE A 234 0.13 -7.24 -3.02
C ILE A 234 -0.70 -7.67 -4.23
N PHE A 235 -0.90 -8.97 -4.43
CA PHE A 235 -1.58 -9.50 -5.62
C PHE A 235 -3.02 -8.98 -5.75
N GLN A 236 -3.72 -8.83 -4.63
CA GLN A 236 -5.11 -8.35 -4.56
C GLN A 236 -5.33 -6.93 -5.11
N TYR A 237 -4.30 -6.10 -5.23
CA TYR A 237 -4.45 -4.80 -5.90
C TYR A 237 -4.77 -4.93 -7.37
N PHE A 238 -4.26 -5.97 -8.01
CA PHE A 238 -4.49 -6.24 -9.42
C PHE A 238 -5.65 -7.22 -9.59
N PHE A 239 -5.78 -8.12 -8.62
CA PHE A 239 -6.70 -9.26 -8.64
C PHE A 239 -7.46 -9.40 -7.31
N PRO A 240 -8.37 -8.47 -6.96
CA PRO A 240 -9.07 -8.50 -5.69
C PRO A 240 -10.04 -9.71 -5.60
N PRO A 241 -10.03 -10.49 -4.52
CA PRO A 241 -11.05 -11.50 -4.25
C PRO A 241 -12.43 -10.85 -4.09
N ALA A 242 -13.49 -11.49 -4.60
CA ALA A 242 -14.83 -10.90 -4.60
C ALA A 242 -15.39 -10.70 -3.19
N ASP A 243 -15.25 -11.67 -2.30
CA ASP A 243 -15.67 -11.59 -0.89
C ASP A 243 -14.90 -10.54 -0.08
N SER A 244 -13.57 -10.50 -0.19
CA SER A 244 -12.74 -9.45 0.41
C SER A 244 -13.10 -8.08 -0.13
N LEU A 245 -13.42 -7.98 -1.43
CA LEU A 245 -13.90 -6.75 -2.04
C LEU A 245 -15.27 -6.33 -1.49
N ALA A 246 -16.20 -7.27 -1.34
CA ALA A 246 -17.52 -7.02 -0.76
C ALA A 246 -17.43 -6.54 0.69
N LEU A 247 -16.61 -7.21 1.53
CA LEU A 247 -16.40 -6.81 2.92
C LEU A 247 -15.82 -5.40 3.04
N GLY A 248 -14.82 -5.04 2.23
CA GLY A 248 -14.27 -3.69 2.26
C GLY A 248 -15.25 -2.63 1.75
N LEU A 249 -16.13 -2.96 0.80
CA LEU A 249 -17.20 -2.05 0.37
C LEU A 249 -18.24 -1.82 1.48
N ILE A 250 -18.63 -2.87 2.21
CA ILE A 250 -19.53 -2.77 3.37
C ILE A 250 -18.91 -1.90 4.47
N ASP A 251 -17.62 -2.09 4.78
CA ASP A 251 -16.86 -1.27 5.73
C ASP A 251 -16.91 0.23 5.38
N MET A 252 -16.90 0.54 4.08
CA MET A 252 -17.00 1.91 3.57
C MET A 252 -18.42 2.46 3.48
N GLY A 253 -19.43 1.69 3.92
CA GLY A 253 -20.84 2.08 3.89
C GLY A 253 -21.57 1.77 2.58
N TYR A 254 -20.97 1.01 1.66
CA TYR A 254 -21.64 0.45 0.49
C TYR A 254 -22.22 -0.90 0.85
N SER A 255 -23.41 -0.89 1.44
CA SER A 255 -23.97 -2.02 2.17
C SER A 255 -25.10 -2.73 1.44
N THR A 256 -25.64 -2.17 0.36
CA THR A 256 -26.66 -2.84 -0.46
C THR A 256 -26.03 -3.64 -1.59
N GLU A 257 -26.66 -4.74 -1.97
CA GLU A 257 -26.19 -5.62 -3.05
C GLU A 257 -25.95 -4.84 -4.36
N ALA A 258 -26.89 -3.98 -4.75
CA ALA A 258 -26.76 -3.13 -5.93
C ALA A 258 -25.57 -2.16 -5.85
N GLN A 259 -25.26 -1.62 -4.67
CA GLN A 259 -24.08 -0.77 -4.47
C GLN A 259 -22.79 -1.60 -4.59
N ILE A 260 -22.76 -2.79 -4.00
CA ILE A 260 -21.60 -3.68 -4.05
C ILE A 260 -21.34 -4.09 -5.51
N GLU A 261 -22.37 -4.54 -6.23
CA GLU A 261 -22.28 -4.93 -7.65
C GLU A 261 -21.76 -3.77 -8.52
N ALA A 262 -22.33 -2.57 -8.34
CA ALA A 262 -21.92 -1.40 -9.11
C ALA A 262 -20.46 -1.00 -8.85
N ASN A 263 -19.98 -1.16 -7.61
CA ASN A 263 -18.58 -0.90 -7.24
C ASN A 263 -17.64 -1.98 -7.78
N MET A 264 -18.02 -3.25 -7.75
CA MET A 264 -17.27 -4.35 -8.37
C MET A 264 -17.13 -4.16 -9.90
N LYS A 265 -18.21 -3.76 -10.56
CA LYS A 265 -18.17 -3.38 -11.98
C LYS A 265 -17.22 -2.21 -12.22
N THR A 266 -17.29 -1.18 -11.39
CA THR A 266 -16.40 0.00 -11.48
C THR A 266 -14.93 -0.39 -11.31
N ALA A 267 -14.60 -1.32 -10.40
CA ALA A 267 -13.25 -1.85 -10.24
C ALA A 267 -12.73 -2.47 -11.54
N THR A 268 -13.58 -3.26 -12.18
CA THR A 268 -13.27 -3.94 -13.45
C THR A 268 -13.10 -2.96 -14.61
N GLU A 269 -13.91 -1.92 -14.65
CA GLU A 269 -13.77 -0.80 -15.60
C GLU A 269 -12.45 -0.04 -15.42
N HIS A 270 -11.91 -0.03 -14.19
CA HIS A 270 -10.69 0.69 -13.83
C HIS A 270 -9.41 -0.18 -13.87
N GLY A 271 -9.50 -1.40 -14.40
CA GLY A 271 -8.34 -2.26 -14.69
C GLY A 271 -8.10 -3.38 -13.69
N HIS A 272 -8.87 -3.45 -12.62
CA HIS A 272 -8.78 -4.55 -11.65
C HIS A 272 -9.50 -5.79 -12.21
N ARG A 273 -9.03 -6.99 -11.87
CA ARG A 273 -9.67 -8.26 -12.30
C ARG A 273 -10.16 -9.00 -11.07
N ILE A 274 -11.45 -8.96 -10.81
CA ILE A 274 -12.02 -9.65 -9.64
C ILE A 274 -11.80 -11.16 -9.79
N THR A 275 -11.25 -11.77 -8.74
CA THR A 275 -11.03 -13.22 -8.67
C THR A 275 -12.09 -13.89 -7.81
N GLY A 276 -12.06 -15.23 -7.79
CA GLY A 276 -12.88 -16.01 -6.88
C GLY A 276 -12.61 -15.65 -5.40
N ASN A 277 -13.49 -16.18 -4.56
CA ASN A 277 -13.48 -15.93 -3.12
C ASN A 277 -12.29 -16.59 -2.41
N GLU A 278 -11.76 -15.90 -1.40
CA GLU A 278 -10.70 -16.42 -0.52
C GLU A 278 -11.24 -16.92 0.83
N LEU A 279 -12.27 -16.26 1.35
CA LEU A 279 -12.97 -16.59 2.59
C LEU A 279 -14.11 -17.56 2.35
N LEU A 280 -14.81 -17.40 1.23
CA LEU A 280 -16.04 -18.12 0.88
C LEU A 280 -15.84 -18.98 -0.36
N SER A 281 -14.95 -19.96 -0.29
CA SER A 281 -14.49 -20.77 -1.42
C SER A 281 -15.57 -21.58 -2.15
N GLU A 282 -16.74 -21.76 -1.53
CA GLU A 282 -17.87 -22.54 -2.08
C GLU A 282 -18.94 -21.68 -2.78
N VAL A 283 -18.75 -20.36 -2.79
CA VAL A 283 -19.72 -19.40 -3.31
C VAL A 283 -19.14 -18.73 -4.55
N ASP A 284 -19.91 -18.68 -5.63
CA ASP A 284 -19.48 -18.06 -6.89
C ASP A 284 -20.29 -16.82 -7.27
N GLN A 285 -21.50 -16.65 -6.71
CA GLN A 285 -22.40 -15.54 -7.06
C GLN A 285 -22.39 -14.43 -6.02
N LEU A 286 -22.36 -13.18 -6.47
CA LEU A 286 -22.33 -12.01 -5.60
C LEU A 286 -23.49 -11.92 -4.57
N PRO A 287 -24.75 -12.23 -4.91
CA PRO A 287 -25.84 -12.20 -3.94
C PRO A 287 -25.59 -13.19 -2.79
N GLU A 288 -25.10 -14.38 -3.14
CA GLU A 288 -24.75 -15.45 -2.20
C GLU A 288 -23.54 -15.07 -1.34
N ILE A 289 -22.60 -14.25 -1.84
CA ILE A 289 -21.44 -13.77 -1.07
C ILE A 289 -21.92 -12.95 0.14
N VAL A 290 -22.83 -11.99 -0.06
CA VAL A 290 -23.28 -11.12 1.04
C VAL A 290 -24.08 -11.89 2.08
N GLU A 291 -24.92 -12.83 1.64
CA GLU A 291 -25.67 -13.72 2.53
C GLU A 291 -24.72 -14.64 3.32
N GLN A 292 -23.76 -15.27 2.66
CA GLN A 292 -22.80 -16.14 3.31
C GLN A 292 -21.85 -15.39 4.27
N LEU A 293 -21.52 -14.13 3.97
CA LEU A 293 -20.79 -13.27 4.90
C LEU A 293 -21.59 -12.96 6.18
N LYS A 294 -22.93 -12.92 6.10
CA LYS A 294 -23.80 -12.84 7.28
C LYS A 294 -23.80 -14.15 8.06
N ASP A 295 -23.92 -15.28 7.36
CA ASP A 295 -23.93 -16.61 7.98
C ASP A 295 -22.60 -16.93 8.69
N CYS A 296 -21.48 -16.48 8.14
CA CYS A 296 -20.17 -16.58 8.78
C CYS A 296 -19.95 -15.56 9.92
N GLY A 297 -20.93 -14.69 10.20
CA GLY A 297 -20.87 -13.74 11.31
C GLY A 297 -19.98 -12.52 11.06
N TYR A 298 -19.50 -12.28 9.82
CA TYR A 298 -18.70 -11.10 9.49
C TYR A 298 -19.54 -9.85 9.27
N VAL A 299 -20.79 -10.03 8.81
CA VAL A 299 -21.74 -8.97 8.50
C VAL A 299 -23.03 -9.19 9.29
N VAL A 300 -23.67 -8.11 9.72
CA VAL A 300 -25.00 -8.13 10.33
C VAL A 300 -25.92 -7.17 9.58
N GLU A 301 -27.20 -7.51 9.49
CA GLU A 301 -28.21 -6.65 8.92
C GLU A 301 -28.69 -5.63 9.97
N GLY A 302 -28.36 -4.36 9.76
CA GLY A 302 -28.89 -3.23 10.55
C GLY A 302 -30.22 -2.71 9.99
N GLU A 303 -30.84 -1.74 10.66
CA GLU A 303 -32.17 -1.22 10.30
C GLU A 303 -32.28 -0.65 8.87
N PHE A 304 -31.15 -0.19 8.30
CA PHE A 304 -31.12 0.45 6.98
C PHE A 304 -29.98 -0.05 6.07
N ALA A 305 -29.06 -0.87 6.59
CA ALA A 305 -27.82 -1.22 5.92
C ALA A 305 -27.19 -2.47 6.55
N ASN A 306 -26.46 -3.24 5.74
CA ASN A 306 -25.49 -4.21 6.26
C ASN A 306 -24.32 -3.49 6.94
N GLU A 307 -23.92 -3.97 8.11
CA GLU A 307 -22.82 -3.44 8.91
C GLU A 307 -21.84 -4.57 9.27
N LEU A 308 -20.57 -4.23 9.50
CA LEU A 308 -19.60 -5.20 9.99
C LEU A 308 -19.83 -5.51 11.47
N THR A 309 -19.77 -6.79 11.82
CA THR A 309 -19.69 -7.23 13.22
C THR A 309 -18.32 -6.89 13.83
N GLU A 310 -18.13 -7.07 15.14
CA GLU A 310 -16.80 -6.91 15.73
C GLU A 310 -15.78 -7.93 15.19
N GLU A 311 -16.24 -9.12 14.80
CA GLU A 311 -15.42 -10.12 14.13
C GLU A 311 -15.07 -9.67 12.70
N GLY A 312 -16.05 -9.18 11.94
CA GLY A 312 -15.85 -8.54 10.64
C GLY A 312 -14.88 -7.37 10.71
N LYS A 313 -15.00 -6.49 11.71
CA LYS A 313 -14.07 -5.38 11.95
C LYS A 313 -12.68 -5.87 12.35
N THR A 314 -12.57 -6.96 13.11
CA THR A 314 -11.27 -7.53 13.51
C THR A 314 -10.54 -8.13 12.31
N PHE A 315 -11.26 -8.89 11.47
CA PHE A 315 -10.75 -9.37 10.19
C PHE A 315 -10.40 -8.20 9.26
N ARG A 316 -11.27 -7.21 9.13
CA ARG A 316 -10.98 -6.00 8.35
C ARG A 316 -9.81 -5.21 8.90
N ARG A 317 -9.55 -5.22 10.21
CA ARG A 317 -8.33 -4.64 10.78
C ARG A 317 -7.07 -5.40 10.37
N SER A 318 -7.06 -6.73 10.39
CA SER A 318 -5.89 -7.49 9.93
C SER A 318 -5.59 -7.28 8.44
N VAL A 319 -6.63 -6.99 7.65
CA VAL A 319 -6.54 -6.66 6.21
C VAL A 319 -6.24 -5.18 5.93
N SER A 320 -6.78 -4.24 6.72
CA SER A 320 -6.66 -2.77 6.55
C SER A 320 -5.39 -2.16 7.13
N PHE A 321 -4.80 -2.77 8.16
CA PHE A 321 -3.43 -2.47 8.62
C PHE A 321 -2.36 -3.02 7.66
N ARG A 322 -2.79 -3.81 6.68
CA ARG A 322 -1.95 -4.32 5.59
C ARG A 322 -2.38 -3.67 4.26
N PRO A 323 -1.54 -3.74 3.22
CA PRO A 323 -1.60 -2.79 2.12
C PRO A 323 -2.91 -2.76 1.28
N SER A 324 -3.83 -3.72 1.40
CA SER A 324 -5.02 -3.99 0.55
C SER A 324 -6.00 -2.84 0.17
N GLU A 325 -6.03 -1.69 0.85
CA GLU A 325 -7.16 -0.72 0.77
C GLU A 325 -7.25 0.19 -0.48
N SER A 326 -6.27 0.17 -1.38
CA SER A 326 -6.21 1.16 -2.47
C SER A 326 -7.38 1.11 -3.43
N LEU A 327 -7.96 -0.07 -3.62
CA LEU A 327 -9.12 -0.27 -4.47
C LEU A 327 -10.38 0.35 -3.84
N PHE A 328 -10.63 0.15 -2.56
CA PHE A 328 -11.87 0.58 -1.90
C PHE A 328 -12.00 2.11 -1.88
N HIS A 329 -10.94 2.81 -1.49
CA HIS A 329 -10.94 4.28 -1.49
C HIS A 329 -11.11 4.88 -2.90
N LYS A 330 -10.55 4.23 -3.92
CA LYS A 330 -10.76 4.62 -5.32
C LYS A 330 -12.22 4.49 -5.71
N LEU A 331 -12.83 3.34 -5.42
CA LEU A 331 -14.25 3.09 -5.68
C LEU A 331 -15.15 4.11 -4.97
N ALA A 332 -14.87 4.37 -3.70
CA ALA A 332 -15.66 5.33 -2.93
C ALA A 332 -15.62 6.76 -3.48
N ARG A 333 -14.44 7.21 -3.93
CA ARG A 333 -14.27 8.54 -4.55
C ARG A 333 -15.02 8.68 -5.87
N LEU A 334 -15.09 7.63 -6.68
CA LEU A 334 -15.78 7.70 -7.97
C LEU A 334 -17.30 7.87 -7.79
N PHE A 335 -17.89 7.24 -6.79
CA PHE A 335 -19.30 7.42 -6.46
C PHE A 335 -19.59 8.76 -5.81
N SER A 336 -18.74 9.24 -4.89
CA SER A 336 -18.95 10.56 -4.28
C SER A 336 -18.89 11.71 -5.30
N VAL A 337 -18.05 11.58 -6.33
CA VAL A 337 -18.00 12.52 -7.46
C VAL A 337 -19.26 12.43 -8.32
N LYS A 338 -19.77 11.22 -8.63
CA LYS A 338 -21.03 11.06 -9.40
C LYS A 338 -22.26 11.57 -8.63
N VAL A 339 -22.31 11.40 -7.30
CA VAL A 339 -23.40 11.91 -6.45
C VAL A 339 -23.34 13.44 -6.33
N ASN A 340 -22.14 14.03 -6.18
CA ASN A 340 -21.98 15.49 -6.14
C ASN A 340 -22.28 16.18 -7.48
N LEU A 341 -22.01 15.53 -8.61
CA LEU A 341 -22.41 16.05 -9.92
C LEU A 341 -23.94 16.04 -10.08
N ASN A 342 -24.62 14.98 -9.61
CA ASN A 342 -26.09 14.89 -9.66
C ASN A 342 -26.82 15.90 -8.75
N ILE A 343 -26.22 16.31 -7.63
CA ILE A 343 -26.86 17.26 -6.70
C ILE A 343 -26.68 18.72 -7.17
N ARG A 344 -25.59 19.06 -7.86
CA ARG A 344 -25.42 20.40 -8.44
C ARG A 344 -26.34 20.63 -9.65
N ASP A 345 -26.58 19.61 -10.46
CA ASP A 345 -27.51 19.68 -11.60
C ASP A 345 -29.00 19.80 -11.18
N LEU A 346 -29.32 19.61 -9.89
CA LEU A 346 -30.65 19.82 -9.31
C LEU A 346 -30.90 21.27 -8.84
N PHE A 347 -29.85 22.10 -8.73
CA PHE A 347 -29.97 23.50 -8.31
C PHE A 347 -29.66 24.53 -9.41
N ASP A 348 -29.17 24.11 -10.58
CA ASP A 348 -28.94 24.98 -11.75
C ASP A 348 -30.04 24.86 -12.83
N ARG A 349 -31.30 24.88 -12.39
CA ARG A 349 -32.43 25.29 -13.23
C ARG A 349 -33.30 26.31 -12.48
N ASN A 350 -32.86 27.56 -12.51
CA ASN A 350 -33.74 28.73 -12.60
C ASN A 350 -33.07 29.78 -13.49
#